data_AF-A0A0F9EQM1-F1
#
_entry.id   AF-A0A0F9EQM1-F1
#
_cell.length_a   1.000
_cell.length_b   1.000
_cell.length_c   1.000
_cell.angle_alpha   90.00
_cell.angle_beta   90.00
_cell.angle_gamma   90.00
#
_symmetry.space_group_name_H-M   'P 1'
#
loop_
_entity.id
_entity.type
_entity.pdbx_description
1 polymer ?
#
loop_
_entity_poly.entity_id
_entity_poly.type
_entity_poly.pdbx_seq_one_letter_code
_entity_poly.pdbx_strand_id
1 'polypeptide(L)'
;MGKALEILTGRVVAPSSTLTALTMSSGDVLSIRNAPIDSLIMLLQAWADNQTSGTLRIRSPRMHDNVEGLRLDVLASEVKPLLPRRIVQPLFPQDELTVQLSGSATGGDIESAALLVYYDNLPGIAARLIDVPTLLANMVHVLTVENTLALSTTGGYTGEEALTAEFDQLKANTDYALLGYLVDAEC
;
A
#
# COMPACT_ATOMS: atom_id res chain seq x y z
N MET A 1 -18.98 14.00 -0.68
CA MET A 1 -17.52 14.20 -0.84
C MET A 1 -16.85 12.93 -0.39
N GLY A 2 -15.95 12.41 -1.22
CA GLY A 2 -15.59 11.00 -1.20
C GLY A 2 -14.26 10.71 -0.57
N LYS A 3 -14.20 10.32 0.70
CA LYS A 3 -12.94 9.82 1.27
C LYS A 3 -12.54 8.55 0.51
N ALA A 4 -11.24 8.37 0.27
CA ALA A 4 -10.72 7.17 -0.36
C ALA A 4 -9.35 6.80 0.23
N LEU A 5 -9.08 5.50 0.27
CA LEU A 5 -7.76 4.93 0.48
C LEU A 5 -7.39 4.15 -0.77
N GLU A 6 -6.16 4.32 -1.21
CA GLU A 6 -5.59 3.65 -2.38
C GLU A 6 -4.27 3.01 -1.96
N ILE A 7 -4.10 1.74 -2.31
CA ILE A 7 -2.82 1.05 -2.23
C ILE A 7 -2.24 1.01 -3.63
N LEU A 8 -1.00 1.47 -3.78
CA LEU A 8 -0.25 1.37 -5.03
C LEU A 8 0.90 0.40 -4.80
N THR A 9 0.98 -0.68 -5.58
CA THR A 9 2.08 -1.64 -5.47
C THR A 9 2.87 -1.75 -6.77
N GLY A 10 4.15 -2.03 -6.62
CA GLY A 10 5.02 -2.33 -7.75
C GLY A 10 6.24 -3.12 -7.30
N ARG A 11 6.99 -3.60 -8.28
CA ARG A 11 8.12 -4.50 -8.06
C ARG A 11 9.31 -4.22 -8.96
N VAL A 12 10.45 -4.77 -8.59
CA VAL A 12 11.67 -4.87 -9.42
C VAL A 12 12.25 -6.26 -9.27
N VAL A 13 13.01 -6.72 -10.28
CA VAL A 13 13.69 -8.03 -10.24
C VAL A 13 15.18 -7.81 -10.19
N ALA A 14 15.83 -8.36 -9.17
CA ALA A 14 17.28 -8.30 -8.97
C ALA A 14 17.91 -6.90 -9.18
N PRO A 15 17.41 -5.83 -8.54
CA PRO A 15 17.88 -4.45 -8.78
C PRO A 15 19.31 -4.16 -8.30
N SER A 16 19.89 -5.03 -7.47
CA SER A 16 21.21 -4.85 -6.85
C SER A 16 21.30 -3.50 -6.13
N SER A 17 22.49 -2.89 -6.12
CA SER A 17 22.73 -1.57 -5.50
C SER A 17 22.15 -0.39 -6.30
N THR A 18 21.55 -0.62 -7.47
CA THR A 18 21.03 0.46 -8.33
C THR A 18 19.56 0.70 -8.02
N LEU A 19 19.18 1.97 -7.86
CA LEU A 19 17.78 2.35 -7.72
C LEU A 19 17.04 2.16 -9.05
N THR A 20 16.23 1.11 -9.11
CA THR A 20 15.48 0.71 -10.30
C THR A 20 14.03 1.16 -10.16
N ALA A 21 13.45 1.73 -11.22
CA ALA A 21 12.04 2.16 -11.19
C ALA A 21 11.10 0.96 -11.04
N LEU A 22 10.08 1.10 -10.20
CA LEU A 22 9.09 0.04 -10.02
C LEU A 22 8.32 -0.24 -11.31
N THR A 23 8.14 -1.51 -11.60
CA THR A 23 7.10 -1.98 -12.52
C THR A 23 5.81 -2.12 -11.72
N MET A 24 4.80 -1.31 -12.02
CA MET A 24 3.55 -1.29 -11.26
C MET A 24 2.71 -2.55 -11.48
N SER A 25 2.00 -2.97 -10.42
CA SER A 25 0.99 -4.01 -10.49
C SER A 25 -0.15 -3.61 -11.43
N SER A 26 -0.86 -4.60 -11.97
CA SER A 26 -1.96 -4.33 -12.90
C SER A 26 -3.04 -3.46 -12.24
N GLY A 27 -3.43 -2.38 -12.90
CA GLY A 27 -4.41 -1.40 -12.39
C GLY A 27 -3.82 -0.26 -11.56
N ASP A 28 -2.59 -0.41 -11.06
CA ASP A 28 -1.92 0.61 -10.27
C ASP A 28 -1.13 1.58 -11.15
N VAL A 29 -1.16 2.86 -10.78
CA VAL A 29 -0.42 3.92 -11.46
C VAL A 29 0.19 4.86 -10.42
N LEU A 30 1.38 5.38 -10.73
CA LEU A 30 2.08 6.35 -9.88
C LEU A 30 1.63 7.80 -10.10
N SER A 31 0.57 8.01 -10.89
CA SER A 31 -0.07 9.31 -11.03
C SER A 31 -1.14 9.50 -9.96
N ILE A 32 -1.00 10.57 -9.19
CA ILE A 32 -1.96 10.91 -8.14
C ILE A 32 -3.27 11.32 -8.78
N ARG A 33 -4.36 10.69 -8.33
CA ARG A 33 -5.68 10.91 -8.91
C ARG A 33 -6.10 12.37 -8.78
N ASN A 34 -6.87 12.82 -9.77
CA ASN A 34 -7.40 14.18 -9.75
C ASN A 34 -8.43 14.33 -8.62
N ALA A 35 -8.25 15.36 -7.80
CA ALA A 35 -9.13 15.76 -6.72
C ALA A 35 -9.27 17.30 -6.72
N PRO A 36 -10.30 17.87 -6.08
CA PRO A 36 -10.39 19.32 -5.91
C PRO A 36 -9.10 19.91 -5.34
N ILE A 37 -8.73 21.11 -5.79
CA ILE A 37 -7.42 21.72 -5.47
C ILE A 37 -7.22 22.00 -3.97
N ASP A 38 -8.33 22.14 -3.25
CA ASP A 38 -8.42 22.33 -1.82
C ASP A 38 -8.56 21.01 -1.03
N SER A 39 -8.65 19.87 -1.72
CA SER A 39 -8.69 18.55 -1.09
C SER A 39 -7.31 18.13 -0.60
N LEU A 40 -7.27 17.59 0.60
CA LEU A 40 -6.07 16.99 1.17
C LEU A 40 -5.80 15.61 0.52
N ILE A 41 -4.59 15.42 0.01
CA ILE A 41 -4.06 14.12 -0.45
C ILE A 41 -2.78 13.82 0.33
N MET A 42 -2.65 12.61 0.87
CA MET A 42 -1.57 12.26 1.78
C MET A 42 -1.03 10.86 1.48
N LEU A 43 0.29 10.73 1.38
CA LEU A 43 0.97 9.46 1.58
C LEU A 43 0.99 9.17 3.09
N LEU A 44 0.26 8.15 3.49
CA LEU A 44 0.13 7.73 4.89
C LEU A 44 1.28 6.82 5.32
N GLN A 45 1.67 5.90 4.45
CA GLN A 45 2.70 4.91 4.71
C GLN A 45 3.34 4.41 3.42
N ALA A 46 4.54 3.87 3.57
CA ALA A 46 5.24 3.11 2.56
C ALA A 46 5.80 1.83 3.19
N TRP A 47 5.80 0.75 2.43
CA TRP A 47 6.40 -0.53 2.78
C TRP A 47 7.27 -1.00 1.62
N ALA A 48 8.27 -1.81 1.94
CA ALA A 48 9.03 -2.55 0.97
C ALA A 48 9.31 -3.94 1.53
N ASP A 49 9.31 -4.92 0.63
CA ASP A 49 9.75 -6.27 0.89
C ASP A 49 10.94 -6.57 -0.01
N ASN A 50 12.01 -7.02 0.64
CA ASN A 50 13.30 -7.14 0.01
C ASN A 50 14.05 -8.37 0.51
N GLN A 51 14.63 -9.16 -0.38
CA GLN A 51 15.46 -10.31 -0.01
C GLN A 51 16.80 -9.87 0.62
N THR A 52 17.28 -8.66 0.29
CA THR A 52 18.47 -8.06 0.90
C THR A 52 18.27 -6.59 1.22
N SER A 53 19.05 -6.04 2.16
CA SER A 53 18.90 -4.64 2.57
C SER A 53 19.03 -3.69 1.39
N GLY A 54 18.15 -2.70 1.31
CA GLY A 54 18.06 -1.81 0.18
C GLY A 54 17.55 -0.42 0.55
N THR A 55 17.09 0.30 -0.46
CA THR A 55 16.55 1.64 -0.30
C THR A 55 15.31 1.79 -1.17
N LEU A 56 14.19 2.16 -0.55
CA LEU A 56 13.00 2.64 -1.25
C LEU A 56 13.12 4.17 -1.41
N ARG A 57 13.02 4.64 -2.64
CA ARG A 57 13.03 6.07 -2.96
C ARG A 57 11.73 6.50 -3.61
N ILE A 58 11.11 7.55 -3.07
CA ILE A 58 9.86 8.13 -3.57
C ILE A 58 10.09 9.60 -3.86
N ARG A 59 9.85 10.03 -5.10
CA ARG A 59 10.06 11.42 -5.54
C ARG A 59 8.81 11.95 -6.20
N SER A 60 8.63 13.27 -6.10
CA SER A 60 7.75 14.01 -7.01
C SER A 60 8.41 15.33 -7.41
N PRO A 61 8.11 15.86 -8.61
CA PRO A 61 8.55 17.19 -9.03
C PRO A 61 8.16 18.32 -8.07
N ARG A 62 7.10 18.11 -7.27
CA ARG A 62 6.50 19.08 -6.37
C ARG A 62 6.92 18.90 -4.90
N MET A 63 7.66 17.84 -4.58
CA MET A 63 8.28 17.69 -3.26
C MET A 63 9.37 18.74 -3.06
N HIS A 64 9.63 19.08 -1.79
CA HIS A 64 10.69 20.02 -1.43
C HIS A 64 12.06 19.57 -1.95
N ASP A 65 12.40 18.30 -1.71
CA ASP A 65 13.51 17.64 -2.39
C ASP A 65 12.95 16.83 -3.56
N ASN A 66 13.16 17.29 -4.78
CA ASN A 66 12.75 16.58 -5.99
C ASN A 66 13.90 15.78 -6.63
N VAL A 67 15.10 15.81 -6.05
CA VAL A 67 16.27 15.07 -6.52
C VAL A 67 16.31 13.70 -5.85
N GLU A 68 16.30 13.67 -4.51
CA GLU A 68 16.28 12.44 -3.72
C GLU A 68 14.90 12.14 -3.13
N GLY A 69 14.08 13.14 -2.85
CA GLY A 69 12.74 12.94 -2.26
C GLY A 69 12.79 12.24 -0.91
N LEU A 70 11.88 11.29 -0.70
CA LEU A 70 11.92 10.40 0.45
C LEU A 70 12.87 9.25 0.14
N ARG A 71 13.91 9.09 0.94
CA ARG A 71 14.87 7.99 0.84
C ARG A 71 14.81 7.17 2.13
N LEU A 72 14.27 5.96 2.02
CA LEU A 72 13.89 5.12 3.14
C LEU A 72 14.73 3.84 3.11
N ASP A 73 15.39 3.51 4.22
CA ASP A 73 16.16 2.27 4.35
C ASP A 73 15.22 1.07 4.48
N VAL A 74 15.49 0.03 3.71
CA VAL A 74 14.73 -1.21 3.71
C VAL A 74 15.57 -2.31 4.34
N LEU A 75 15.02 -2.96 5.36
CA LEU A 75 15.66 -4.09 6.02
C LEU A 75 15.37 -5.37 5.20
N ALA A 76 16.35 -6.26 5.11
CA ALA A 76 16.16 -7.55 4.45
C ALA A 76 15.10 -8.39 5.18
N SER A 77 14.21 -9.00 4.41
CA SER A 77 13.18 -9.96 4.85
C SER A 77 12.29 -9.47 5.98
N GLU A 78 12.02 -8.16 6.02
CA GLU A 78 11.19 -7.55 7.06
C GLU A 78 10.34 -6.42 6.49
N VAL A 79 9.05 -6.71 6.30
CA VAL A 79 8.06 -5.73 5.85
C VAL A 79 7.54 -4.95 7.05
N LYS A 80 7.99 -3.70 7.19
CA LYS A 80 7.53 -2.79 8.24
C LYS A 80 7.18 -1.41 7.68
N PRO A 81 6.32 -0.65 8.36
CA PRO A 81 6.06 0.75 8.01
C PRO A 81 7.37 1.54 7.97
N LEU A 82 7.69 2.15 6.82
CA LEU A 82 8.92 2.91 6.62
C LEU A 82 8.80 4.39 7.01
N LEU A 83 7.57 4.91 7.05
CA LEU A 83 7.31 6.26 7.53
C LEU A 83 6.91 6.23 9.02
N PRO A 84 7.29 7.25 9.83
CA PRO A 84 6.81 7.34 11.19
C PRO A 84 5.29 7.35 11.26
N ARG A 85 4.71 6.53 12.15
CA ARG A 85 3.26 6.48 12.34
C ARG A 85 2.73 7.89 12.67
N ARG A 86 1.59 8.26 12.08
CA ARG A 86 0.91 9.57 12.23
C ARG A 86 1.62 10.76 11.58
N ILE A 87 2.81 10.58 11.02
CA ILE A 87 3.42 11.57 10.14
C ILE A 87 3.06 11.20 8.72
N VAL A 88 2.58 12.18 7.97
CA VAL A 88 2.07 12.01 6.62
C VAL A 88 2.83 12.93 5.69
N GLN A 89 3.04 12.48 4.45
CA GLN A 89 3.64 13.30 3.40
C GLN A 89 2.52 13.83 2.50
N PRO A 90 2.29 15.15 2.43
CA PRO A 90 1.32 15.73 1.49
C PRO A 90 1.70 15.40 0.05
N LEU A 91 0.70 15.10 -0.76
CA LEU A 91 0.80 14.88 -2.21
C LEU A 91 -0.10 15.86 -2.94
N PHE A 92 0.12 16.03 -4.24
CA PHE A 92 -0.62 16.98 -5.05
C PHE A 92 -1.47 16.27 -6.11
N PRO A 93 -2.68 16.78 -6.43
CA PRO A 93 -3.47 16.24 -7.53
C PRO A 93 -2.69 16.25 -8.85
N GLN A 94 -2.82 15.17 -9.63
CA GLN A 94 -2.17 14.99 -10.93
C GLN A 94 -0.63 14.99 -10.91
N ASP A 95 -0.04 14.86 -9.72
CA ASP A 95 1.40 14.71 -9.58
C ASP A 95 1.84 13.30 -10.03
N GLU A 96 3.03 13.21 -10.62
CA GLU A 96 3.59 11.93 -11.07
C GLU A 96 4.72 11.52 -10.14
N LEU A 97 4.49 10.45 -9.38
CA LEU A 97 5.50 9.92 -8.48
C LEU A 97 6.52 9.08 -9.26
N THR A 98 7.80 9.26 -8.92
CA THR A 98 8.84 8.31 -9.31
C THR A 98 9.22 7.48 -8.10
N VAL A 99 8.89 6.19 -8.14
CA VAL A 99 9.20 5.24 -7.07
C VAL A 99 10.25 4.26 -7.56
N GLN A 100 11.31 4.09 -6.78
CA GLN A 100 12.45 3.26 -7.13
C GLN A 100 12.90 2.43 -5.94
N LEU A 101 13.43 1.25 -6.21
CA LEU A 101 13.87 0.30 -5.20
C LEU A 101 15.24 -0.28 -5.58
N SER A 102 16.10 -0.46 -4.58
CA SER A 102 17.32 -1.28 -4.64
C SER A 102 17.16 -2.48 -3.71
N GLY A 103 18.00 -3.51 -3.88
CA GLY A 103 17.83 -4.80 -3.20
C GLY A 103 18.77 -5.87 -3.74
N SER A 104 18.29 -7.12 -3.85
CA SER A 104 19.09 -8.29 -4.22
C SER A 104 19.64 -8.20 -5.65
N ALA A 105 20.75 -8.90 -5.89
CA ALA A 105 21.32 -9.11 -7.22
C ALA A 105 21.08 -10.54 -7.73
N THR A 106 20.42 -11.41 -6.95
CA THR A 106 20.17 -12.79 -7.33
C THR A 106 19.05 -12.85 -8.36
N GLY A 107 19.32 -13.47 -9.51
CA GLY A 107 18.34 -13.58 -10.58
C GLY A 107 17.09 -14.32 -10.13
N GLY A 108 15.93 -13.67 -10.30
CA GLY A 108 14.64 -14.21 -9.88
C GLY A 108 14.12 -13.66 -8.56
N ASP A 109 14.97 -13.00 -7.76
CA ASP A 109 14.51 -12.30 -6.55
C ASP A 109 13.64 -11.11 -6.97
N ILE A 110 12.43 -11.06 -6.41
CA ILE A 110 11.45 -10.01 -6.63
C ILE A 110 11.41 -9.15 -5.38
N GLU A 111 11.82 -7.89 -5.51
CA GLU A 111 11.69 -6.89 -4.46
C GLU A 111 10.41 -6.08 -4.74
N SER A 112 9.59 -5.87 -3.73
CA SER A 112 8.27 -5.24 -3.87
C SER A 112 8.16 -4.01 -2.99
N ALA A 113 7.33 -3.06 -3.38
CA ALA A 113 7.00 -1.91 -2.55
C ALA A 113 5.54 -1.52 -2.68
N ALA A 114 5.00 -0.96 -1.60
CA ALA A 114 3.62 -0.54 -1.50
C ALA A 114 3.53 0.87 -0.90
N LEU A 115 2.64 1.70 -1.44
CA LEU A 115 2.30 3.02 -0.94
C LEU A 115 0.83 3.07 -0.54
N LEU A 116 0.52 3.63 0.63
CA LEU A 116 -0.86 3.91 1.04
C LEU A 116 -1.15 5.40 0.89
N VAL A 117 -2.05 5.74 -0.02
CA VAL A 117 -2.47 7.11 -0.30
C VAL A 117 -3.90 7.33 0.20
N TYR A 118 -4.11 8.42 0.93
CA TYR A 118 -5.40 8.89 1.36
C TYR A 118 -5.83 10.11 0.56
N TYR A 119 -7.09 10.12 0.14
CA TYR A 119 -7.76 11.24 -0.47
C TYR A 119 -8.92 11.67 0.42
N ASP A 120 -8.95 12.94 0.81
CA ASP A 120 -10.07 13.46 1.60
C ASP A 120 -11.34 13.63 0.76
N ASN A 121 -11.17 13.95 -0.53
CA ASN A 121 -12.26 14.11 -1.47
C ASN A 121 -11.85 13.66 -2.88
N LEU A 122 -12.08 12.39 -3.19
CA LEU A 122 -11.99 11.81 -4.52
C LEU A 122 -13.40 11.68 -5.13
N PRO A 123 -13.74 12.45 -6.18
CA PRO A 123 -15.05 12.38 -6.82
C PRO A 123 -15.37 10.96 -7.33
N GLY A 124 -16.60 10.51 -7.09
CA GLY A 124 -17.08 9.19 -7.53
C GLY A 124 -16.81 8.04 -6.55
N ILE A 125 -16.05 8.26 -5.48
CA ILE A 125 -15.78 7.27 -4.43
C ILE A 125 -16.42 7.74 -3.11
N ALA A 126 -16.74 6.81 -2.21
CA ALA A 126 -17.23 7.13 -0.87
C ALA A 126 -16.87 6.00 0.11
N ALA A 127 -15.59 5.92 0.52
CA ALA A 127 -15.13 4.89 1.44
C ALA A 127 -15.79 5.05 2.83
N ARG A 128 -16.15 3.92 3.44
CA ARG A 128 -16.67 3.85 4.81
C ARG A 128 -15.51 3.65 5.78
N LEU A 129 -14.96 4.76 6.26
CA LEU A 129 -13.85 4.76 7.23
C LEU A 129 -14.38 5.09 8.63
N ILE A 130 -13.78 4.48 9.65
CA ILE A 130 -14.12 4.67 11.07
C ILE A 130 -12.84 4.89 11.87
N ASP A 131 -12.87 5.79 12.85
CA ASP A 131 -11.74 6.00 13.76
C ASP A 131 -11.69 4.95 14.87
N VAL A 132 -10.50 4.72 15.43
CA VAL A 132 -10.27 3.68 16.43
C VAL A 132 -11.12 3.89 17.70
N PRO A 133 -11.23 5.11 18.29
CA PRO A 133 -12.12 5.33 19.43
C PRO A 133 -13.59 4.97 19.15
N THR A 134 -14.18 5.45 18.05
CA THR A 134 -15.57 5.14 17.68
C THR A 134 -15.76 3.64 17.40
N LEU A 135 -14.78 3.01 16.76
CA LEU A 135 -14.80 1.58 16.51
C LEU A 135 -14.83 0.77 17.81
N LEU A 136 -13.93 1.06 18.76
CA LEU A 136 -13.89 0.38 20.05
C LEU A 136 -15.16 0.60 20.87
N ALA A 137 -15.76 1.80 20.79
CA ALA A 137 -17.02 2.09 21.48
C ALA A 137 -18.21 1.31 20.92
N ASN A 138 -18.20 1.02 19.62
CA ASN A 138 -19.29 0.31 18.93
C ASN A 138 -19.01 -1.20 18.74
N MET A 139 -17.81 -1.67 19.09
CA MET A 139 -17.42 -3.06 18.87
C MET A 139 -18.19 -4.00 19.80
N VAL A 140 -18.80 -5.03 19.21
CA VAL A 140 -19.53 -6.07 19.94
C VAL A 140 -18.69 -7.33 20.09
N HIS A 141 -18.15 -7.83 18.97
CA HIS A 141 -17.34 -9.06 18.92
C HIS A 141 -16.19 -8.91 17.94
N VAL A 142 -15.12 -9.66 18.19
CA VAL A 142 -14.04 -9.92 17.24
C VAL A 142 -14.25 -11.30 16.66
N LEU A 143 -14.12 -11.43 15.34
CA LEU A 143 -14.13 -12.71 14.64
C LEU A 143 -12.97 -12.75 13.65
N THR A 144 -12.66 -13.93 13.15
CA THR A 144 -11.63 -14.18 12.14
C THR A 144 -12.24 -14.98 11.01
N VAL A 145 -11.91 -14.62 9.78
CA VAL A 145 -12.26 -15.40 8.60
C VAL A 145 -10.98 -15.91 7.97
N GLU A 146 -11.00 -17.17 7.56
CA GLU A 146 -9.87 -17.84 6.92
C GLU A 146 -10.18 -17.98 5.42
N ASN A 147 -9.16 -17.71 4.60
CA ASN A 147 -9.23 -17.75 3.14
C ASN A 147 -7.97 -18.44 2.61
N THR A 148 -8.14 -19.38 1.69
CA THR A 148 -7.02 -20.07 1.04
C THR A 148 -6.76 -19.47 -0.34
N LEU A 149 -5.70 -18.67 -0.47
CA LEU A 149 -5.37 -18.00 -1.73
C LEU A 149 -4.38 -18.82 -2.57
N ALA A 150 -4.63 -18.90 -3.88
CA ALA A 150 -3.69 -19.47 -4.84
C ALA A 150 -2.74 -18.38 -5.35
N LEU A 151 -1.52 -18.35 -4.80
CA LEU A 151 -0.52 -17.31 -5.11
C LEU A 151 0.24 -17.59 -6.42
N SER A 152 0.71 -16.52 -7.07
CA SER A 152 1.63 -16.61 -8.22
C SER A 152 3.05 -16.20 -7.83
N THR A 153 4.05 -16.74 -8.52
CA THR A 153 5.47 -16.35 -8.34
C THR A 153 5.83 -15.08 -9.10
N THR A 154 4.87 -14.46 -9.78
CA THR A 154 5.13 -13.34 -10.69
C THR A 154 5.10 -11.98 -10.00
N GLY A 155 4.80 -11.88 -8.69
CA GLY A 155 4.89 -10.64 -7.89
C GLY A 155 3.79 -9.60 -8.17
N GLY A 156 2.65 -10.00 -8.74
CA GLY A 156 1.52 -9.11 -9.02
C GLY A 156 0.24 -9.66 -8.41
N TYR A 157 -0.82 -8.86 -8.40
CA TYR A 157 -2.12 -9.30 -7.87
C TYR A 157 -2.63 -10.54 -8.62
N THR A 158 -2.89 -11.60 -7.88
CA THR A 158 -3.44 -12.86 -8.35
C THR A 158 -4.18 -13.54 -7.20
N GLY A 159 -5.07 -14.48 -7.52
CA GLY A 159 -5.72 -15.30 -6.49
C GLY A 159 -6.71 -14.53 -5.62
N GLU A 160 -7.29 -13.44 -6.13
CA GLU A 160 -8.32 -12.69 -5.40
C GLU A 160 -9.51 -13.58 -5.05
N GLU A 161 -9.95 -13.49 -3.79
CA GLU A 161 -11.06 -14.27 -3.27
C GLU A 161 -11.99 -13.38 -2.45
N ALA A 162 -13.30 -13.68 -2.47
CA ALA A 162 -14.23 -13.05 -1.55
C ALA A 162 -13.98 -13.53 -0.12
N LEU A 163 -14.03 -12.63 0.86
CA LEU A 163 -13.86 -12.97 2.27
C LEU A 163 -14.80 -14.10 2.73
N THR A 164 -16.00 -14.19 2.17
CA THR A 164 -17.00 -15.22 2.54
C THR A 164 -16.94 -16.49 1.68
N ALA A 165 -15.92 -16.65 0.83
CA ALA A 165 -15.88 -17.75 -0.15
C ALA A 165 -15.68 -19.12 0.51
N GLU A 166 -14.78 -19.20 1.48
CA GLU A 166 -14.44 -20.46 2.16
C GLU A 166 -15.40 -20.72 3.34
N PHE A 167 -15.57 -19.72 4.22
CA PHE A 167 -16.43 -19.81 5.39
C PHE A 167 -17.45 -18.66 5.46
N ASP A 168 -18.74 -19.00 5.37
CA ASP A 168 -19.83 -18.03 5.51
C ASP A 168 -20.15 -17.75 6.99
N GLN A 169 -19.29 -16.96 7.63
CA GLN A 169 -19.43 -16.57 9.04
C GLN A 169 -20.03 -15.18 9.22
N LEU A 170 -20.12 -14.39 8.14
CA LEU A 170 -20.61 -13.02 8.18
C LEU A 170 -22.14 -13.01 8.13
N LYS A 171 -22.76 -12.25 9.03
CA LYS A 171 -24.21 -12.09 9.06
C LYS A 171 -24.62 -11.01 8.08
N ALA A 172 -25.67 -11.31 7.31
CA ALA A 172 -26.29 -10.32 6.44
C ALA A 172 -26.72 -9.06 7.21
N ASN A 173 -26.67 -7.90 6.54
CA ASN A 173 -27.07 -6.59 7.09
C ASN A 173 -26.34 -6.18 8.38
N THR A 174 -25.12 -6.67 8.58
CA THR A 174 -24.26 -6.28 9.71
C THR A 174 -23.05 -5.52 9.19
N ASP A 175 -22.69 -4.43 9.87
CA ASP A 175 -21.49 -3.68 9.57
C ASP A 175 -20.27 -4.33 10.20
N TYR A 176 -19.25 -4.56 9.38
CA TYR A 176 -17.96 -5.10 9.80
C TYR A 176 -16.85 -4.08 9.53
N ALA A 177 -15.92 -3.96 10.48
CA ALA A 177 -14.69 -3.21 10.29
C ALA A 177 -13.53 -4.19 10.14
N LEU A 178 -12.77 -4.05 9.04
CA LEU A 178 -11.54 -4.81 8.85
C LEU A 178 -10.45 -4.24 9.76
N LEU A 179 -10.05 -5.02 10.77
CA LEU A 179 -9.01 -4.61 11.73
C LEU A 179 -7.60 -4.89 11.24
N GLY A 180 -7.46 -5.90 10.39
CA GLY A 180 -6.18 -6.40 9.88
C GLY A 180 -6.33 -7.80 9.31
N TYR A 181 -5.21 -8.38 8.93
CA TYR A 181 -5.10 -9.75 8.43
C TYR A 181 -3.81 -10.37 8.97
N LEU A 182 -3.75 -11.70 8.92
CA LEU A 182 -2.56 -12.48 9.19
C LEU A 182 -2.30 -13.35 7.96
N VAL A 183 -1.03 -13.63 7.69
CA VAL A 183 -0.59 -14.51 6.61
C VAL A 183 0.35 -15.57 7.18
N ASP A 184 0.28 -16.77 6.64
CA ASP A 184 1.13 -17.91 7.00
C ASP A 184 2.33 -18.09 6.04
N ALA A 185 2.32 -17.39 4.91
CA ALA A 185 3.40 -17.29 3.95
C ALA A 185 3.72 -15.83 3.62
N GLU A 186 4.96 -15.59 3.18
CA GLU A 186 5.38 -14.31 2.61
C GLU A 186 4.54 -14.03 1.35
N CYS A 187 3.98 -12.82 1.27
CA CYS A 187 3.01 -12.40 0.28
C CYS A 187 3.35 -11.03 -0.31
#